data_AF-A0A9E4FYM7-F1
#
_entry.id   AF-A0A9E4FYM7-F1
#
_cell.length_a   1.000
_cell.length_b   1.000
_cell.length_c   1.000
_cell.angle_alpha   90.00
_cell.angle_beta   90.00
_cell.angle_gamma   90.00
#
_symmetry.space_group_name_H-M   'P 1'
#
loop_
_entity.id
_entity.type
_entity.pdbx_description
1 polymer ?
#
loop_
_entity_poly.entity_id
_entity_poly.type
_entity_poly.pdbx_seq_one_letter_code
_entity_poly.pdbx_strand_id
1 'polypeptide(L)'
;ALATDALIFANRVLGFVNAPALMQRAAAVLQGVAIDIGGYRRKRDLVYEGLTGAGYELVKPQGAFYAFPKSPVEDEMRLVDALMKRGVLVVPGRGFGMPGYFRVS
;
A
#
# COMPACT_ATOMS: atom_id res chain seq x y z
N ALA A 1 0.47 18.58 -30.86
CA ALA A 1 1.11 17.63 -31.80
C ALA A 1 2.60 17.55 -31.52
N LEU A 2 3.41 18.56 -31.90
CA LEU A 2 4.88 18.53 -31.77
C LEU A 2 5.44 18.17 -30.38
N ALA A 3 4.87 18.72 -29.30
CA ALA A 3 5.30 18.41 -27.94
C ALA A 3 5.05 16.95 -27.54
N THR A 4 3.91 16.39 -27.94
CA THR A 4 3.56 14.98 -27.70
C THR A 4 4.50 14.06 -28.47
N ASP A 5 4.82 14.40 -29.72
CA ASP A 5 5.73 13.61 -30.56
C ASP A 5 7.17 13.62 -30.01
N ALA A 6 7.63 14.78 -29.53
CA ALA A 6 8.93 14.92 -28.87
C ALA A 6 9.01 14.09 -27.57
N LEU A 7 7.94 14.07 -26.76
CA LEU A 7 7.87 13.24 -25.56
C LEU A 7 7.88 11.74 -25.88
N ILE A 8 7.14 11.31 -26.90
CA ILE A 8 7.15 9.91 -27.36
C ILE A 8 8.55 9.51 -27.87
N PHE A 9 9.20 10.37 -28.67
CA PHE A 9 10.56 10.14 -29.16
C PHE A 9 11.57 10.06 -28.01
N ALA A 10 11.54 11.01 -27.07
CA ALA A 10 12.41 11.01 -25.90
C ALA A 10 12.21 9.74 -25.06
N ASN A 11 10.97 9.32 -24.82
CA ASN A 11 10.69 8.10 -24.05
C ASN A 11 11.28 6.85 -24.72
N ARG A 12 11.25 6.78 -26.06
CA ARG A 12 11.86 5.70 -26.84
C ARG A 12 13.39 5.75 -26.84
N VAL A 13 13.99 6.92 -27.02
CA VAL A 13 15.44 7.12 -26.99
C VAL A 13 16.01 6.80 -25.61
N LEU A 14 15.27 7.10 -24.54
CA LEU A 14 15.62 6.77 -23.16
C LEU A 14 15.38 5.29 -22.80
N GLY A 15 14.96 4.45 -23.76
CA GLY A 15 14.84 3.01 -23.59
C GLY A 15 13.51 2.54 -22.98
N PHE A 16 12.53 3.41 -22.78
CA PHE A 16 11.19 3.06 -22.29
C PHE A 16 10.28 2.56 -23.43
N VAL A 17 10.78 1.63 -24.25
CA VAL A 17 10.03 1.00 -25.35
C VAL A 17 9.28 -0.24 -24.85
N ASN A 18 9.87 -0.95 -23.91
CA ASN A 18 9.37 -2.18 -23.31
C ASN A 18 9.73 -2.23 -21.82
N ALA A 19 9.16 -3.18 -21.09
CA ALA A 19 9.61 -3.47 -19.72
C ALA A 19 11.12 -3.81 -19.73
N PRO A 20 11.89 -3.51 -18.67
CA PRO A 20 13.33 -3.76 -18.64
C PRO A 20 13.67 -5.22 -19.00
N ALA A 21 14.47 -5.41 -20.06
CA ALA A 21 14.73 -6.74 -20.62
C ALA A 21 15.34 -7.72 -19.59
N LEU A 22 16.18 -7.22 -18.67
CA LEU A 22 16.72 -7.98 -17.56
C LEU A 22 15.62 -8.53 -16.66
N MET A 23 14.64 -7.70 -16.28
CA MET A 23 13.54 -8.11 -15.40
C MET A 23 12.58 -9.06 -16.11
N GLN A 24 12.38 -8.92 -17.42
CA GLN A 24 11.61 -9.89 -18.21
C GLN A 24 12.25 -11.29 -18.15
N ARG A 25 13.58 -11.38 -18.32
CA ARG A 25 14.32 -12.64 -18.22
C ARG A 25 14.33 -13.19 -16.79
N ALA A 26 14.47 -12.32 -15.78
CA ALA A 26 14.39 -12.73 -14.37
C ALA A 26 13.01 -13.29 -14.01
N ALA A 27 11.92 -12.65 -14.47
CA ALA A 27 10.55 -13.12 -14.20
C ALA A 27 10.28 -14.53 -14.76
N ALA A 28 10.91 -14.89 -15.89
CA ALA A 28 10.78 -16.23 -16.47
C ALA A 28 11.40 -17.32 -15.58
N VAL A 29 12.51 -17.03 -14.90
CA VAL A 29 13.19 -18.01 -14.01
C VAL A 29 12.66 -18.00 -12.57
N LEU A 30 11.97 -16.92 -12.15
CA LEU A 30 11.40 -16.77 -10.81
C LEU A 30 9.95 -17.29 -10.69
N GLN A 31 9.43 -17.96 -11.71
CA GLN A 31 8.08 -18.53 -11.65
C GLN A 31 7.96 -19.52 -10.48
N GLY A 32 6.93 -19.35 -9.66
CA GLY A 32 6.71 -20.16 -8.46
C GLY A 32 7.64 -19.84 -7.28
N VAL A 33 8.64 -18.98 -7.44
CA VAL A 33 9.46 -18.50 -6.33
C VAL A 33 8.65 -17.51 -5.52
N ALA A 34 8.45 -17.81 -4.24
CA ALA A 34 7.77 -16.94 -3.28
C ALA A 34 8.69 -16.65 -2.09
N ILE A 35 8.49 -15.49 -1.48
CA ILE A 35 9.10 -15.14 -0.20
C ILE A 35 8.38 -15.86 0.95
N ASP A 36 9.00 -15.89 2.14
CA ASP A 36 8.33 -16.37 3.35
C ASP A 36 7.15 -15.46 3.74
N ILE A 37 5.93 -15.92 3.45
CA ILE A 37 4.68 -15.23 3.80
C ILE A 37 4.43 -15.27 5.31
N GLY A 38 5.06 -16.18 6.06
CA GLY A 38 4.94 -16.31 7.50
C GLY A 38 5.30 -15.02 8.24
N GLY A 39 6.31 -14.28 7.76
CA GLY A 39 6.66 -12.97 8.28
C GLY A 39 5.53 -11.94 8.20
N TYR A 40 4.85 -11.86 7.05
CA TYR A 40 3.69 -10.99 6.88
C TYR A 40 2.50 -11.44 7.72
N ARG A 41 2.27 -12.75 7.84
CA ARG A 41 1.20 -13.30 8.69
C ARG A 41 1.38 -12.89 10.15
N ARG A 42 2.60 -13.04 10.70
CA ARG A 42 2.92 -12.62 12.08
C ARG A 42 2.70 -11.13 12.30
N LYS A 43 3.15 -10.28 11.36
CA LYS A 43 2.92 -8.83 11.42
C LYS A 43 1.42 -8.48 11.36
N ARG A 44 0.67 -9.12 10.47
CA ARG A 44 -0.78 -8.95 10.37
C ARG A 44 -1.47 -9.28 11.69
N ASP A 45 -1.13 -10.43 12.28
CA ASP A 45 -1.74 -10.88 13.54
C ASP A 45 -1.42 -9.89 14.68
N LEU A 46 -0.16 -9.43 14.79
CA LEU A 46 0.24 -8.39 15.75
C LEU A 46 -0.54 -7.07 15.58
N VAL A 47 -0.67 -6.57 14.35
CA VAL A 47 -1.40 -5.33 14.07
C VAL A 47 -2.89 -5.49 14.35
N TYR A 48 -3.47 -6.61 13.94
CA TYR A 48 -4.88 -6.91 14.16
C TYR A 48 -5.21 -7.02 15.65
N GLU A 49 -4.45 -7.81 16.40
CA GLU A 49 -4.63 -7.99 17.84
C GLU A 49 -4.38 -6.69 18.61
N GLY A 50 -3.33 -5.93 18.25
CA GLY A 50 -3.03 -4.66 18.88
C GLY A 50 -4.12 -3.61 18.68
N LEU A 51 -4.65 -3.48 17.46
CA LEU A 51 -5.71 -2.51 17.16
C LEU A 51 -7.06 -2.93 17.74
N THR A 52 -7.45 -4.19 17.60
CA THR A 52 -8.72 -4.69 18.17
C THR A 52 -8.69 -4.68 19.69
N GLY A 53 -7.56 -5.03 20.31
CA GLY A 53 -7.36 -4.91 21.76
C GLY A 53 -7.39 -3.46 22.27
N ALA A 54 -7.05 -2.49 21.42
CA ALA A 54 -7.21 -1.06 21.70
C ALA A 54 -8.63 -0.52 21.42
N GLY A 55 -9.57 -1.37 20.97
CA GLY A 55 -10.97 -1.01 20.73
C GLY A 55 -11.31 -0.55 19.32
N TYR A 56 -10.41 -0.70 18.34
CA TYR A 56 -10.71 -0.37 16.95
C TYR A 56 -11.57 -1.46 16.28
N GLU A 57 -12.56 -1.02 15.49
CA GLU A 57 -13.34 -1.89 14.60
C GLU A 57 -12.54 -2.17 13.32
N LEU A 58 -12.18 -3.44 13.08
CA LEU A 58 -11.36 -3.88 11.96
C LEU A 58 -11.70 -5.31 11.57
N VAL A 59 -11.89 -5.56 10.28
CA VAL A 59 -11.97 -6.92 9.73
C VAL A 59 -10.56 -7.51 9.64
N LYS A 60 -10.39 -8.76 10.10
CA LYS A 60 -9.09 -9.46 10.01
C LYS A 60 -8.71 -9.67 8.53
N PRO A 61 -7.61 -9.08 8.02
CA PRO A 61 -7.25 -9.22 6.61
C PRO A 61 -6.91 -10.66 6.23
N GLN A 62 -7.49 -11.17 5.15
CA GLN A 62 -7.21 -12.52 4.65
C GLN A 62 -6.01 -12.59 3.69
N GLY A 63 -5.57 -11.44 3.17
CA GLY A 63 -4.46 -11.33 2.22
C GLY A 63 -3.94 -9.90 2.13
N ALA A 64 -3.06 -9.66 1.16
CA ALA A 64 -2.25 -8.45 1.08
C ALA A 64 -1.46 -8.19 2.38
N PHE A 65 -1.09 -6.94 2.63
CA PHE A 65 -0.31 -6.52 3.80
C PHE A 65 -0.83 -5.20 4.36
N TYR A 66 -2.16 -4.99 4.30
CA TYR A 66 -2.79 -3.77 4.78
C TYR A 66 -3.90 -4.06 5.78
N ALA A 67 -4.04 -3.23 6.80
CA ALA A 67 -5.21 -3.18 7.68
C ALA A 67 -5.99 -1.89 7.44
N PHE A 68 -7.32 -1.98 7.49
CA PHE A 68 -8.25 -0.85 7.31
C PHE A 68 -9.17 -0.71 8.51
N PRO A 69 -8.71 -0.14 9.64
CA PRO A 69 -9.57 0.09 10.80
C PRO A 69 -10.51 1.27 10.53
N LYS A 70 -11.68 1.20 11.13
CA LYS A 70 -12.60 2.34 11.18
C LYS A 70 -12.03 3.41 12.12
N SER A 71 -12.10 4.66 11.69
CA SER A 71 -11.77 5.81 12.52
C SER A 71 -12.76 5.91 13.69
N PRO A 72 -12.30 6.18 14.93
CA PRO A 72 -13.17 6.42 16.07
C PRO A 72 -13.79 7.83 16.05
N VAL A 73 -13.38 8.67 15.10
CA VAL A 73 -13.90 10.01 14.86
C VAL A 73 -14.44 10.12 13.44
N GLU A 74 -15.49 10.92 13.26
CA GLU A 74 -16.21 11.07 11.98
C GLU A 74 -15.30 11.54 10.83
N ASP A 75 -14.50 12.58 11.08
CA ASP A 75 -13.47 13.03 10.13
C ASP A 75 -12.14 12.34 10.46
N GLU A 76 -11.78 11.30 9.70
CA GLU A 76 -10.57 10.51 9.94
C GLU A 76 -9.29 11.34 9.87
N MET A 77 -9.31 12.50 9.18
CA MET A 77 -8.13 13.37 9.09
C MET A 77 -7.70 13.88 10.45
N ARG A 78 -8.63 14.09 11.39
CA ARG A 78 -8.31 14.48 12.77
C ARG A 78 -7.51 13.39 13.50
N LEU A 79 -7.83 12.11 13.26
CA LEU A 79 -7.06 10.98 13.78
C LEU A 79 -5.68 10.94 13.12
N VAL A 80 -5.62 11.04 11.79
CA VAL A 80 -4.36 11.01 11.02
C VAL A 80 -3.39 12.09 11.52
N ASP A 81 -3.86 13.33 11.68
CA ASP A 81 -3.05 14.44 12.19
C ASP A 81 -2.60 14.23 13.63
N ALA A 82 -3.46 13.66 14.49
CA ALA A 82 -3.12 13.36 15.88
C ALA A 82 -2.06 12.25 15.97
N LEU A 83 -2.16 11.21 15.14
CA LEU A 83 -1.18 10.13 15.03
C LEU A 83 0.17 10.65 14.48
N MET A 84 0.12 11.49 13.44
CA MET A 84 1.31 12.09 12.84
C MET A 84 2.09 12.96 13.86
N LYS A 85 1.39 13.75 14.68
CA LYS A 85 2.00 14.52 15.79
C LYS A 85 2.68 13.64 16.84
N ARG A 86 2.34 12.35 16.90
CA ARG A 86 2.97 11.33 17.77
C ARG A 86 3.98 10.45 17.02
N GLY A 87 4.32 10.78 15.77
CA GLY A 87 5.26 10.01 14.95
C GLY A 87 4.68 8.74 14.34
N VAL A 88 3.36 8.55 14.38
CA VAL A 88 2.68 7.40 13.76
C VAL A 88 2.07 7.84 12.44
N LEU A 89 2.61 7.34 11.33
CA LEU A 89 2.16 7.70 9.98
C LEU A 89 1.20 6.64 9.44
N VAL A 90 -0.01 7.07 9.09
CA VAL A 90 -1.05 6.23 8.46
C VAL A 90 -1.63 6.97 7.27
N VAL A 91 -2.27 6.22 6.35
CA VAL A 91 -2.86 6.83 5.14
C VAL A 91 -4.37 6.97 5.31
N PRO A 92 -4.97 8.14 5.03
CA PRO A 92 -6.42 8.30 5.14
C PRO A 92 -7.17 7.42 4.13
N GLY A 93 -8.27 6.80 4.57
CA GLY A 93 -9.09 5.87 3.79
C GLY A 93 -9.86 6.54 2.65
N ARG A 94 -10.21 7.83 2.79
CA ARG A 94 -10.90 8.59 1.71
C ARG A 94 -10.18 8.59 0.37
N GLY A 95 -8.84 8.52 0.36
CA GLY A 95 -8.05 8.39 -0.88
C GLY A 95 -8.30 7.07 -1.63
N PHE A 96 -8.87 6.08 -0.96
CA PHE A 96 -9.27 4.78 -1.49
C PHE A 96 -10.79 4.63 -1.65
N GLY A 97 -11.56 5.72 -1.53
CA GLY A 97 -13.03 5.68 -1.56
C GLY A 97 -13.67 5.17 -0.28
N MET A 98 -12.94 5.18 0.85
CA MET A 98 -13.42 4.72 2.16
C MET A 98 -13.29 5.81 3.23
N PRO A 99 -14.11 6.89 3.18
CA PRO A 99 -14.14 7.91 4.23
C PRO A 99 -14.47 7.32 5.61
N GLY A 100 -13.90 7.88 6.67
CA GLY A 100 -14.06 7.35 8.03
C GLY A 100 -13.20 6.10 8.33
N TYR A 101 -12.27 5.73 7.45
CA TYR A 101 -11.28 4.66 7.67
C TYR A 101 -9.86 5.18 7.48
N PHE A 102 -8.86 4.42 7.91
CA PHE A 102 -7.44 4.70 7.63
C PHE A 102 -6.70 3.40 7.33
N ARG A 103 -5.56 3.47 6.64
CA ARG A 103 -4.75 2.32 6.23
C ARG A 103 -3.44 2.27 7.00
N VAL A 104 -3.14 1.10 7.55
CA VAL A 104 -1.85 0.72 8.14
C VAL A 104 -1.20 -0.33 7.23
N SER A 105 0.12 -0.24 7.01
CA SER A 105 0.92 -1.12 6.13
C SER A 105 2.00 -1.87 6.92
#